data_AF-A0A250XB77-F1
#
_entry.id   AF-A0A250XB77-F1
#
_cell.length_a   1.000
_cell.length_b   1.000
_cell.length_c   1.000
_cell.angle_alpha   90.00
_cell.angle_beta   90.00
_cell.angle_gamma   90.00
#
_symmetry.space_group_name_H-M   'P 1'
#
loop_
_entity.id
_entity.type
_entity.pdbx_description
1 polymer ?
#
loop_
_entity_poly.entity_id
_entity_poly.type
_entity_poly.pdbx_seq_one_letter_code
_entity_poly.pdbx_strand_id
1 'polypeptide(L)'
;MSSLTSVRVTTMPCIGPEHHAHALTGPHTILVPRMRPADSSELSITPNPVDNFKELVAIIRIAVPYTGMILSTRESPEMRAELLKVGIRKMSAGSKTDVGAYHRDQTLATEENLGEMTGQFSLQDHRSNPEVVKDLMVNGYVPSWCTACYRKGRTGEHFMKIAKAGNIHSFCHPNSILSLQEYLKDYGSEKMQKIGAELNAKEKDSGLTDSAKRMLERKMEKVQKGAHDVCL
;
A
#
# COMPACT_ATOMS: atom_id res chain seq x y z
N MET A 1 -15.32 -12.36 14.57
CA MET A 1 -14.86 -12.91 13.28
C MET A 1 -13.80 -11.97 12.71
N SER A 2 -12.51 -12.24 12.95
CA SER A 2 -11.41 -11.41 12.46
C SER A 2 -10.60 -12.24 11.48
N SER A 3 -10.68 -11.92 10.19
CA SER A 3 -9.95 -12.63 9.14
C SER A 3 -8.48 -12.26 9.18
N LEU A 4 -7.65 -13.20 9.66
CA LEU A 4 -6.21 -13.22 9.44
C LEU A 4 -5.93 -13.09 7.94
N THR A 5 -5.45 -11.91 7.52
CA THR A 5 -4.94 -11.72 6.17
C THR A 5 -3.48 -12.19 6.16
N SER A 6 -3.29 -13.49 5.93
CA SER A 6 -1.98 -14.10 5.72
C SER A 6 -1.34 -13.51 4.46
N VAL A 7 -0.19 -12.85 4.61
CA VAL A 7 0.69 -12.50 3.50
C VAL A 7 1.55 -13.73 3.20
N ARG A 8 1.27 -14.40 2.08
CA ARG A 8 2.14 -15.45 1.53
C ARG A 8 3.54 -14.88 1.31
N VAL A 9 4.52 -15.36 2.07
CA VAL A 9 5.93 -15.26 1.72
C VAL A 9 6.20 -16.33 0.68
N THR A 10 6.20 -15.93 -0.60
CA THR A 10 6.86 -16.71 -1.64
C THR A 10 8.24 -16.10 -1.78
N THR A 11 9.27 -16.83 -1.33
CA THR A 11 10.65 -16.60 -1.75
C THR A 11 10.66 -16.73 -3.27
N MET A 12 10.76 -15.60 -3.98
CA MET A 12 11.03 -15.64 -5.42
C MET A 12 12.54 -15.62 -5.60
N PRO A 13 13.13 -16.54 -6.39
CA PRO A 13 14.50 -16.37 -6.82
C PRO A 13 14.59 -15.07 -7.60
N CYS A 14 15.57 -14.26 -7.22
CA CYS A 14 15.92 -13.02 -7.88
C CYS A 14 16.03 -13.28 -9.39
N ILE A 15 15.20 -12.57 -10.17
CA ILE A 15 15.32 -12.31 -11.61
C ILE A 15 16.31 -13.26 -12.32
N GLY A 16 15.91 -14.51 -12.51
CA GLY A 16 16.60 -15.48 -13.35
C GLY A 16 15.83 -15.67 -14.66
N PRO A 17 16.50 -15.85 -15.81
CA PRO A 17 15.82 -16.10 -17.09
C PRO A 17 15.14 -17.46 -17.23
N GLU A 18 15.09 -18.30 -16.19
CA GLU A 18 14.95 -19.75 -16.38
C GLU A 18 13.75 -20.34 -15.63
N HIS A 19 12.77 -20.79 -16.42
CA HIS A 19 11.97 -22.00 -16.20
C HIS A 19 11.20 -22.17 -14.88
N HIS A 20 10.12 -21.41 -14.68
CA HIS A 20 8.96 -21.90 -13.92
C HIS A 20 7.74 -22.07 -14.85
N ALA A 21 7.63 -23.27 -15.41
CA ALA A 21 6.69 -23.71 -16.44
C ALA A 21 5.19 -23.78 -16.04
N HIS A 22 4.74 -23.05 -15.02
CA HIS A 22 3.32 -23.05 -14.60
C HIS A 22 2.71 -21.68 -14.26
N ALA A 23 3.45 -20.58 -14.40
CA ALA A 23 2.87 -19.24 -14.26
C ALA A 23 3.14 -18.40 -15.52
N LEU A 24 2.12 -18.30 -16.39
CA LEU A 24 2.12 -17.41 -17.56
C LEU A 24 2.16 -15.90 -17.16
N THR A 25 2.15 -15.59 -15.87
CA THR A 25 2.29 -14.25 -15.32
C THR A 25 3.38 -14.16 -14.27
N GLY A 26 4.25 -13.16 -14.38
CA GLY A 26 5.25 -12.81 -13.37
C GLY A 26 4.64 -12.37 -12.03
N PRO A 27 5.48 -12.00 -11.05
CA PRO A 27 5.00 -11.66 -9.71
C PRO A 27 4.10 -10.43 -9.73
N HIS A 28 2.99 -10.51 -9.00
CA HIS A 28 2.10 -9.37 -8.82
C HIS A 28 2.75 -8.25 -7.99
N THR A 29 3.68 -8.60 -7.10
CA THR A 29 4.35 -7.62 -6.24
C THR A 29 5.75 -8.10 -5.84
N ILE A 30 6.68 -7.16 -5.73
CA ILE A 30 8.02 -7.35 -5.18
C ILE A 30 8.16 -6.53 -3.89
N LEU A 31 8.87 -7.08 -2.92
CA LEU A 31 9.26 -6.40 -1.70
C LEU A 31 10.78 -6.41 -1.61
N VAL A 32 11.36 -5.30 -1.16
CA VAL A 32 12.81 -5.16 -0.93
C VAL A 32 13.09 -4.75 0.51
N PRO A 33 12.69 -5.55 1.51
CA PRO A 33 12.90 -5.18 2.91
C PRO A 33 14.40 -5.18 3.23
N ARG A 34 14.91 -4.06 3.77
CA ARG A 34 16.24 -4.03 4.35
C ARG A 34 16.24 -4.75 5.71
N MET A 35 17.37 -5.37 6.03
CA MET A 35 17.62 -5.95 7.34
C MET A 35 17.43 -4.87 8.41
N ARG A 36 16.74 -5.24 9.49
CA ARG A 36 16.51 -4.37 10.64
C ARG A 36 16.77 -5.14 11.92
N PRO A 37 17.27 -4.48 12.98
CA PRO A 37 17.44 -5.11 14.28
C PRO A 37 16.16 -5.82 14.72
N ALA A 38 16.33 -7.05 15.17
CA ALA A 38 15.32 -7.91 15.77
C ALA A 38 15.92 -8.56 17.00
N ASP A 39 15.09 -8.81 18.01
CA ASP A 39 15.57 -9.43 19.23
C ASP A 39 16.05 -10.85 19.00
N SER A 40 17.03 -11.27 19.81
CA SER A 40 17.67 -12.59 19.72
C SER A 40 18.37 -12.86 18.38
N SER A 41 18.67 -11.81 17.58
CA SER A 41 19.41 -11.94 16.32
C SER A 41 20.59 -10.98 16.27
N GLU A 42 21.77 -11.42 16.73
CA GLU A 42 23.02 -10.65 16.70
C GLU A 42 23.38 -10.15 15.30
N LEU A 43 23.15 -10.99 14.28
CA LEU A 43 23.37 -10.68 12.87
C LEU A 43 22.53 -9.51 12.35
N SER A 44 21.48 -9.12 13.06
CA SER A 44 20.57 -8.04 12.67
C SER A 44 20.92 -6.69 13.29
N ILE A 45 21.81 -6.66 14.30
CA ILE A 45 22.16 -5.46 15.07
C ILE A 45 22.99 -4.49 14.21
N THR A 46 23.89 -5.02 13.39
CA THR A 46 24.77 -4.26 12.49
C THR A 46 24.61 -4.76 11.05
N PRO A 47 23.46 -4.52 10.41
CA PRO A 47 23.26 -4.96 9.04
C PRO A 47 24.24 -4.24 8.12
N ASN A 48 24.69 -4.92 7.06
CA ASN A 48 25.55 -4.31 6.05
C ASN A 48 24.86 -3.06 5.46
N PRO A 49 25.60 -1.94 5.29
CA PRO A 49 25.03 -0.75 4.69
C PRO A 49 24.59 -1.04 3.25
N VAL A 50 23.45 -0.45 2.87
CA VAL A 50 22.92 -0.50 1.50
C VAL A 50 22.82 0.92 1.01
N ASP A 51 23.90 1.41 0.41
CA ASP A 51 24.04 2.81 -0.02
C ASP A 51 23.20 3.10 -1.27
N ASN A 52 23.06 2.13 -2.17
CA ASN A 52 22.38 2.28 -3.46
C ASN A 52 20.91 1.82 -3.44
N PHE A 53 20.22 1.92 -2.29
CA PHE A 53 18.87 1.38 -2.15
C PHE A 53 17.85 2.05 -3.09
N LYS A 54 17.93 3.37 -3.28
CA LYS A 54 17.06 4.12 -4.21
C LYS A 54 17.29 3.68 -5.66
N GLU A 55 18.54 3.46 -6.03
CA GLU A 55 18.93 2.98 -7.36
C GLU A 55 18.37 1.59 -7.63
N LEU A 56 18.51 0.65 -6.67
CA LEU A 56 17.90 -0.68 -6.76
C LEU A 56 16.40 -0.61 -7.02
N VAL A 57 15.68 0.24 -6.27
CA VAL A 57 14.23 0.41 -6.43
C VAL A 57 13.88 0.95 -7.82
N ALA A 58 14.65 1.92 -8.32
CA ALA A 58 14.48 2.46 -9.67
C ALA A 58 14.73 1.42 -10.76
N ILE A 59 15.80 0.62 -10.63
CA ILE A 59 16.13 -0.47 -11.56
C ILE A 59 14.99 -1.49 -11.60
N ILE A 60 14.47 -1.93 -10.45
CA ILE A 60 13.35 -2.88 -10.39
C ILE A 60 12.11 -2.28 -11.07
N ARG A 61 11.79 -1.01 -10.81
CA ARG A 61 10.64 -0.33 -11.44
C ARG A 61 10.77 -0.30 -12.96
N ILE A 62 11.98 -0.08 -13.50
CA ILE A 62 12.23 -0.08 -14.94
C ILE A 62 12.16 -1.51 -15.51
N ALA A 63 12.74 -2.49 -14.82
CA ALA A 63 12.80 -3.87 -15.28
C ALA A 63 11.42 -4.57 -15.30
N VAL A 64 10.56 -4.29 -14.31
CA VAL A 64 9.22 -4.90 -14.17
C VAL A 64 8.13 -3.85 -13.94
N PRO A 65 7.78 -3.04 -14.95
CA PRO A 65 6.98 -1.82 -14.78
C PRO A 65 5.55 -2.06 -14.29
N TYR A 66 4.98 -3.24 -14.55
CA TYR A 66 3.62 -3.60 -14.14
C TYR A 66 3.57 -4.32 -12.79
N THR A 67 4.71 -4.75 -12.25
CA THR A 67 4.78 -5.38 -10.94
C THR A 67 4.68 -4.31 -9.86
N GLY A 68 3.79 -4.55 -8.88
CA GLY A 68 3.68 -3.69 -7.71
C GLY A 68 4.96 -3.73 -6.89
N MET A 69 5.25 -2.65 -6.15
CA MET A 69 6.33 -2.67 -5.16
C MET A 69 5.77 -2.21 -3.82
N ILE A 70 5.99 -3.02 -2.77
CA ILE A 70 5.57 -2.70 -1.40
C ILE A 70 6.77 -2.22 -0.58
N LEU A 71 6.54 -1.16 0.19
CA LEU A 71 7.46 -0.66 1.20
C LEU A 71 6.86 -0.82 2.61
N SER A 72 7.61 -1.42 3.53
CA SER A 72 7.19 -1.57 4.92
C SER A 72 7.64 -0.40 5.79
N THR A 73 7.19 -0.37 7.04
CA THR A 73 7.65 0.54 8.12
C THR A 73 9.07 0.25 8.59
N ARG A 74 9.81 -0.62 7.90
CA ARG A 74 11.27 -0.79 8.06
C ARG A 74 12.06 0.42 7.59
N GLU A 75 11.47 1.34 6.83
CA GLU A 75 12.17 2.55 6.35
C GLU A 75 11.66 3.80 7.05
N SER A 76 12.53 4.80 7.21
CA SER A 76 12.17 6.08 7.83
C SER A 76 11.18 6.87 6.96
N PRO A 77 10.43 7.83 7.52
CA PRO A 77 9.54 8.70 6.76
C PRO A 77 10.21 9.37 5.55
N GLU A 78 11.44 9.82 5.69
CA GLU A 78 12.21 10.53 4.67
C GLU A 78 12.58 9.58 3.52
N MET A 79 13.12 8.40 3.85
CA MET A 79 13.44 7.39 2.84
C MET A 79 12.17 6.92 2.13
N ARG A 80 11.06 6.75 2.86
CA ARG A 80 9.77 6.36 2.27
C ARG A 80 9.26 7.42 1.28
N ALA A 81 9.38 8.70 1.60
CA ALA A 81 9.01 9.79 0.71
C ALA A 81 9.85 9.80 -0.59
N GLU A 82 11.16 9.55 -0.49
CA GLU A 82 12.04 9.43 -1.65
C GLU A 82 11.71 8.21 -2.51
N LEU A 83 11.41 7.07 -1.89
CA LEU A 83 11.10 5.82 -2.60
C LEU A 83 9.75 5.85 -3.32
N LEU A 84 8.79 6.63 -2.83
CA LEU A 84 7.52 6.88 -3.53
C LEU A 84 7.73 7.58 -4.89
N LYS A 85 8.71 8.48 -4.98
CA LYS A 85 9.03 9.20 -6.23
C LYS A 85 9.59 8.28 -7.31
N VAL A 86 10.30 7.21 -6.92
CA VAL A 86 11.05 6.38 -7.88
C VAL A 86 10.36 5.07 -8.25
N GLY A 87 9.38 4.58 -7.50
CA GLY A 87 8.68 3.38 -7.92
C GLY A 87 7.81 2.65 -6.92
N ILE A 88 7.80 3.02 -5.63
CA ILE A 88 6.93 2.37 -4.66
C ILE A 88 5.46 2.73 -4.91
N ARG A 89 4.57 1.73 -4.84
CA ARG A 89 3.13 1.90 -5.13
C ARG A 89 2.20 1.37 -4.04
N LYS A 90 2.74 0.66 -3.05
CA LYS A 90 2.04 0.14 -1.89
C LYS A 90 2.92 0.35 -0.66
N MET A 91 2.34 0.66 0.48
CA MET A 91 3.08 0.72 1.74
C MET A 91 2.21 0.37 2.93
N SER A 92 2.84 -0.16 3.98
CA SER A 92 2.20 -0.32 5.28
C SER A 92 2.24 1.01 6.05
N ALA A 93 1.22 1.30 6.87
CA ALA A 93 1.12 2.49 7.71
C ALA A 93 0.53 2.10 9.06
N GLY A 94 0.92 2.79 10.15
CA GLY A 94 0.48 2.44 11.51
C GLY A 94 0.75 0.97 11.87
N SER A 95 1.88 0.44 11.41
CA SER A 95 2.19 -0.99 11.59
C SER A 95 2.59 -1.31 13.03
N LYS A 96 2.09 -2.42 13.56
CA LYS A 96 2.58 -3.04 14.79
C LYS A 96 3.11 -4.42 14.42
N THR A 97 4.35 -4.71 14.81
CA THR A 97 5.07 -5.93 14.41
C THR A 97 5.10 -7.00 15.49
N ASP A 98 4.59 -6.67 16.67
CA ASP A 98 4.45 -7.56 17.80
C ASP A 98 3.08 -8.27 17.75
N VAL A 99 3.05 -9.50 18.26
CA VAL A 99 1.80 -10.27 18.35
C VAL A 99 0.84 -9.55 19.29
N GLY A 100 -0.41 -9.33 18.84
CA GLY A 100 -1.46 -8.73 19.65
C GLY A 100 -1.35 -7.21 19.89
N ALA A 101 -0.32 -6.53 19.40
CA ALA A 101 -0.06 -5.11 19.70
C ALA A 101 -1.15 -4.13 19.26
N TYR A 102 -2.02 -4.49 18.31
CA TYR A 102 -3.18 -3.68 17.94
C TYR A 102 -4.29 -3.64 19.01
N HIS A 103 -4.28 -4.59 19.95
CA HIS A 103 -5.24 -4.64 21.06
C HIS A 103 -4.66 -4.08 22.38
N ARG A 104 -3.33 -3.89 22.47
CA ARG A 104 -2.67 -3.31 23.67
C ARG A 104 -3.28 -1.95 24.04
N ASP A 105 -3.61 -1.14 23.04
CA ASP A 105 -4.21 0.19 23.25
C ASP A 105 -5.71 0.14 23.66
N GLN A 106 -6.33 -1.05 23.79
CA GLN A 106 -7.78 -1.21 23.99
C GLN A 106 -8.19 -1.73 25.38
N THR A 107 -7.38 -2.54 26.08
CA THR A 107 -7.71 -3.00 27.45
C THR A 107 -6.47 -3.33 28.29
N LEU A 108 -6.50 -3.05 29.59
CA LEU A 108 -5.46 -3.42 30.57
C LEU A 108 -5.23 -4.95 30.63
N ALA A 109 -6.28 -5.75 30.39
CA ALA A 109 -6.20 -7.22 30.35
C ALA A 109 -5.37 -7.76 29.18
N THR A 110 -5.16 -6.95 28.12
CA THR A 110 -4.29 -7.35 27.01
C THR A 110 -2.81 -7.23 27.37
N GLU A 111 -2.42 -6.29 28.23
CA GLU A 111 -1.01 -6.12 28.61
C GLU A 111 -0.51 -7.30 29.45
N GLU A 112 -1.34 -7.81 30.36
CA GLU A 112 -1.00 -8.94 31.25
C GLU A 112 -0.83 -10.27 30.48
N ASN A 113 -1.55 -10.45 29.37
CA ASN A 113 -1.50 -11.67 28.55
C ASN A 113 -0.46 -11.64 27.41
N LEU A 114 0.14 -10.47 27.11
CA LEU A 114 1.01 -10.30 25.94
C LEU A 114 2.51 -10.37 26.25
N GLY A 115 2.91 -10.49 27.52
CA GLY A 115 4.30 -10.67 27.95
C GLY A 115 5.30 -9.64 27.38
N GLU A 116 6.60 -9.93 27.52
CA GLU A 116 7.68 -9.20 26.81
C GLU A 116 7.78 -9.62 25.33
N MET A 117 6.64 -9.84 24.64
CA MET A 117 6.68 -10.19 23.23
C MET A 117 7.13 -8.99 22.42
N THR A 118 8.31 -9.12 21.84
CA THR A 118 8.92 -8.13 20.98
C THR A 118 8.61 -8.37 19.50
N GLY A 119 8.69 -7.31 18.71
CA GLY A 119 8.29 -7.33 17.32
C GLY A 119 9.25 -8.13 16.45
N GLN A 120 8.76 -8.65 15.33
CA GLN A 120 9.60 -9.36 14.36
C GLN A 120 10.81 -8.52 13.85
N PHE A 121 10.68 -7.20 13.86
CA PHE A 121 11.73 -6.25 13.51
C PHE A 121 11.44 -4.87 14.12
N SER A 122 12.48 -4.07 14.30
CA SER A 122 12.35 -2.68 14.70
C SER A 122 11.76 -1.81 13.60
N LEU A 123 10.75 -1.02 13.97
CA LEU A 123 10.15 -0.02 13.10
C LEU A 123 11.10 1.18 12.91
N GLN A 124 10.92 1.89 11.82
CA GLN A 124 11.57 3.17 11.53
C GLN A 124 10.56 4.27 11.20
N ASP A 125 9.35 3.88 10.81
CA ASP A 125 8.21 4.80 10.69
C ASP A 125 7.16 4.40 11.73
N HIS A 126 7.11 5.19 12.82
CA HIS A 126 6.20 5.01 13.94
C HIS A 126 4.93 5.87 13.82
N ARG A 127 4.78 6.61 12.71
CA ARG A 127 3.63 7.48 12.50
C ARG A 127 2.35 6.65 12.45
N SER A 128 1.29 7.21 13.03
CA SER A 128 -0.04 6.62 12.96
C SER A 128 -0.57 6.59 11.53
N ASN A 129 -1.56 5.72 11.26
CA ASN A 129 -2.16 5.64 9.94
C ASN A 129 -2.73 6.99 9.45
N PRO A 130 -3.47 7.78 10.26
CA PRO A 130 -3.94 9.11 9.84
C PRO A 130 -2.83 10.10 9.49
N GLU A 131 -1.70 10.06 10.21
CA GLU A 131 -0.55 10.93 9.93
C GLU A 131 0.09 10.61 8.58
N VAL A 132 0.32 9.31 8.29
CA VAL A 132 0.85 8.88 6.99
C VAL A 132 -0.11 9.22 5.86
N VAL A 133 -1.42 8.99 6.04
CA VAL A 133 -2.44 9.31 5.03
C VAL A 133 -2.46 10.81 4.74
N LYS A 134 -2.42 11.64 5.78
CA LYS A 134 -2.37 13.10 5.63
C LYS A 134 -1.09 13.55 4.92
N ASP A 135 0.06 13.01 5.30
CA ASP A 135 1.35 13.30 4.68
C ASP A 135 1.34 12.98 3.17
N LEU A 136 0.81 11.82 2.80
CA LEU A 136 0.63 11.45 1.39
C LEU A 136 -0.24 12.45 0.62
N MET A 137 -1.39 12.84 1.18
CA MET A 137 -2.30 13.80 0.53
C MET A 137 -1.66 15.19 0.36
N VAL A 138 -0.95 15.67 1.38
CA VAL A 138 -0.24 16.97 1.32
C VAL A 138 0.85 16.97 0.25
N ASN A 139 1.52 15.82 0.06
CA ASN A 139 2.52 15.64 -0.99
C ASN A 139 1.92 15.31 -2.37
N GLY A 140 0.59 15.39 -2.53
CA GLY A 140 -0.09 15.19 -3.82
C GLY A 140 -0.25 13.74 -4.24
N TYR A 141 -0.04 12.78 -3.35
CA TYR A 141 -0.37 11.37 -3.60
C TYR A 141 -1.82 11.10 -3.20
N VAL A 142 -2.47 10.14 -3.88
CA VAL A 142 -3.83 9.68 -3.56
C VAL A 142 -3.74 8.34 -2.83
N PRO A 143 -3.86 8.29 -1.49
CA PRO A 143 -3.94 7.04 -0.74
C PRO A 143 -5.12 6.19 -1.23
N SER A 144 -4.97 4.87 -1.20
CA SER A 144 -6.02 3.97 -1.68
C SER A 144 -6.09 2.68 -0.88
N TRP A 145 -7.32 2.24 -0.64
CA TRP A 145 -7.67 0.93 -0.11
C TRP A 145 -8.40 0.07 -1.17
N CYS A 146 -8.14 0.37 -2.45
CA CYS A 146 -8.79 -0.30 -3.56
C CYS A 146 -8.51 -1.80 -3.54
N THR A 147 -9.60 -2.57 -3.61
CA THR A 147 -9.60 -4.03 -3.70
C THR A 147 -10.53 -4.49 -4.84
N ALA A 148 -10.77 -3.61 -5.81
CA ALA A 148 -11.67 -3.81 -6.95
C ALA A 148 -11.24 -4.97 -7.85
N CYS A 149 -9.94 -5.11 -8.13
CA CYS A 149 -9.43 -6.18 -8.99
C CYS A 149 -9.78 -7.56 -8.44
N TYR A 150 -9.69 -7.75 -7.13
CA TYR A 150 -10.11 -8.99 -6.48
C TYR A 150 -11.61 -9.25 -6.68
N ARG A 151 -12.46 -8.26 -6.38
CA ARG A 151 -13.93 -8.37 -6.52
C ARG A 151 -14.40 -8.63 -7.94
N LYS A 152 -13.68 -8.10 -8.92
CA LYS A 152 -14.00 -8.22 -10.35
C LYS A 152 -13.33 -9.41 -11.01
N GLY A 153 -12.63 -10.26 -10.25
CA GLY A 153 -11.91 -11.42 -10.80
C GLY A 153 -10.71 -11.04 -11.69
N ARG A 154 -10.23 -9.79 -11.62
CA ARG A 154 -9.08 -9.30 -12.38
C ARG A 154 -7.79 -9.77 -11.72
N THR A 155 -7.47 -11.05 -11.88
CA THR A 155 -6.29 -11.71 -11.30
C THR A 155 -5.41 -12.33 -12.40
N GLY A 156 -4.13 -12.57 -12.08
CA GLY A 156 -3.18 -13.20 -13.01
C GLY A 156 -3.14 -12.53 -14.38
N GLU A 157 -3.37 -13.31 -15.44
CA GLU A 157 -3.33 -12.84 -16.83
C GLU A 157 -4.34 -11.73 -17.12
N HIS A 158 -5.53 -11.79 -16.52
CA HIS A 158 -6.56 -10.80 -16.78
C HIS A 158 -6.13 -9.41 -16.28
N PHE A 159 -5.49 -9.36 -15.11
CA PHE A 159 -4.87 -8.13 -14.63
C PHE A 159 -3.77 -7.65 -15.58
N MET A 160 -2.87 -8.54 -16.00
CA MET A 160 -1.76 -8.18 -16.88
C MET A 160 -2.22 -7.67 -18.24
N LYS A 161 -3.32 -8.23 -18.80
CA LYS A 161 -3.95 -7.74 -20.04
C LYS A 161 -4.43 -6.30 -19.87
N ILE A 162 -5.12 -5.98 -18.78
CA ILE A 162 -5.58 -4.61 -18.49
C ILE A 162 -4.41 -3.66 -18.28
N ALA A 163 -3.40 -4.09 -17.52
CA ALA A 163 -2.23 -3.28 -17.19
C ALA A 163 -1.41 -2.93 -18.44
N LYS A 164 -1.14 -3.92 -19.31
CA LYS A 164 -0.40 -3.75 -20.55
C LYS A 164 -1.17 -2.98 -21.62
N ALA A 165 -2.51 -3.04 -21.61
CA ALA A 165 -3.35 -2.28 -22.53
C ALA A 165 -3.36 -0.76 -22.27
N GLY A 166 -2.66 -0.26 -21.25
CA GLY A 166 -2.63 1.17 -20.92
C GLY A 166 -3.91 1.71 -20.26
N ASN A 167 -4.94 0.88 -20.11
CA ASN A 167 -6.23 1.29 -19.56
C ASN A 167 -6.27 1.33 -18.04
N ILE A 168 -5.18 0.96 -17.36
CA ILE A 168 -5.15 0.83 -15.89
C ILE A 168 -5.50 2.13 -15.17
N HIS A 169 -5.12 3.29 -15.73
CA HIS A 169 -5.44 4.61 -15.16
C HIS A 169 -6.95 4.83 -15.03
N SER A 170 -7.73 4.41 -16.04
CA SER A 170 -9.20 4.55 -16.05
C SER A 170 -9.92 3.67 -15.03
N PHE A 171 -9.22 2.73 -14.39
CA PHE A 171 -9.77 1.88 -13.33
C PHE A 171 -9.16 2.21 -11.98
N CYS A 172 -7.84 2.28 -11.88
CA CYS A 172 -7.14 2.42 -10.61
C CYS A 172 -7.35 3.81 -10.01
N HIS A 173 -7.29 4.88 -10.81
CA HIS A 173 -7.40 6.25 -10.30
C HIS A 173 -8.82 6.60 -9.81
N PRO A 174 -9.92 6.24 -10.53
CA PRO A 174 -11.26 6.42 -9.98
C PRO A 174 -11.49 5.62 -8.70
N ASN A 175 -10.99 4.37 -8.64
CA ASN A 175 -11.13 3.55 -7.45
C ASN A 175 -10.29 4.07 -6.26
N SER A 176 -9.13 4.71 -6.51
CA SER A 176 -8.36 5.34 -5.42
C SER A 176 -9.13 6.50 -4.81
N ILE A 177 -9.69 7.38 -5.65
CA ILE A 177 -10.53 8.51 -5.22
C ILE A 177 -11.75 8.03 -4.41
N LEU A 178 -12.46 7.00 -4.88
CA LEU A 178 -13.60 6.42 -4.16
C LEU A 178 -13.19 5.87 -2.79
N SER A 179 -12.15 5.03 -2.75
CA SER A 179 -11.67 4.44 -1.50
C SER A 179 -11.13 5.49 -0.51
N LEU A 180 -10.51 6.55 -1.02
CA LEU A 180 -10.05 7.67 -0.19
C LEU A 180 -11.23 8.42 0.40
N GLN A 181 -12.27 8.67 -0.39
CA GLN A 181 -13.48 9.35 0.10
C GLN A 181 -14.19 8.54 1.18
N GLU A 182 -14.30 7.22 1.03
CA GLU A 182 -14.82 6.32 2.07
C GLU A 182 -13.98 6.44 3.35
N TYR A 183 -12.65 6.31 3.24
CA TYR A 183 -11.74 6.46 4.38
C TYR A 183 -11.89 7.81 5.10
N LEU A 184 -11.97 8.91 4.36
CA LEU A 184 -12.09 10.25 4.94
C LEU A 184 -13.41 10.46 5.67
N LYS A 185 -14.50 9.84 5.21
CA LYS A 185 -15.80 9.89 5.87
C LYS A 185 -15.79 9.09 7.18
N ASP A 186 -15.16 7.93 7.18
CA ASP A 186 -15.23 6.98 8.30
C ASP A 186 -14.19 7.30 9.38
N TYR A 187 -13.00 7.77 8.98
CA TYR A 187 -11.84 7.91 9.85
C TYR A 187 -11.16 9.28 9.79
N GLY A 188 -11.56 10.15 8.85
CA GLY A 188 -10.90 11.44 8.63
C GLY A 188 -11.38 12.51 9.61
N SER A 189 -10.43 13.20 10.25
CA SER A 189 -10.72 14.46 10.96
C SER A 189 -11.19 15.56 9.99
N GLU A 190 -11.85 16.61 10.48
CA GLU A 190 -12.31 17.73 9.65
C GLU A 190 -11.19 18.31 8.77
N LYS A 191 -9.98 18.44 9.33
CA LYS A 191 -8.80 18.91 8.61
C LYS A 191 -8.41 17.95 7.47
N MET A 192 -8.45 16.64 7.70
CA MET A 192 -8.16 15.65 6.67
C MET A 192 -9.24 15.64 5.59
N GLN A 193 -10.51 15.78 5.97
CA GLN A 193 -11.62 15.86 5.02
C GLN A 193 -11.47 17.07 4.09
N LYS A 194 -11.05 18.24 4.62
CA LYS A 194 -10.77 19.42 3.79
C LYS A 194 -9.64 19.19 2.79
N ILE A 195 -8.49 18.71 3.26
CA ILE A 195 -7.32 18.40 2.40
C ILE A 195 -7.71 17.38 1.33
N GLY A 196 -8.43 16.32 1.72
CA GLY A 196 -8.87 15.28 0.82
C GLY A 196 -9.91 15.74 -0.19
N ALA A 197 -10.80 16.68 0.17
CA ALA A 197 -11.74 17.29 -0.76
C ALA A 197 -11.03 18.12 -1.85
N GLU A 198 -10.05 18.93 -1.46
CA GLU A 198 -9.21 19.70 -2.38
C GLU A 198 -8.43 18.79 -3.33
N LEU A 199 -7.81 17.73 -2.78
CA LEU A 199 -7.10 16.72 -3.59
C LEU A 199 -8.05 15.99 -4.54
N ASN A 200 -9.20 15.50 -4.05
CA ASN A 200 -10.16 14.78 -4.87
C ASN A 200 -10.74 15.65 -6.00
N ALA A 201 -10.96 16.95 -5.76
CA ALA A 201 -11.39 17.87 -6.80
C ALA A 201 -10.33 17.98 -7.91
N LYS A 202 -9.07 18.19 -7.53
CA LYS A 202 -7.95 18.26 -8.47
C LYS A 202 -7.79 16.96 -9.28
N GLU A 203 -7.88 15.81 -8.61
CA GLU A 203 -7.61 14.51 -9.23
C GLU A 203 -8.76 13.95 -10.06
N LYS A 204 -9.99 14.43 -9.88
CA LYS A 204 -11.12 14.12 -10.77
C LYS A 204 -10.93 14.69 -12.17
N ASP A 205 -10.27 15.84 -12.26
CA ASP A 205 -10.07 16.54 -13.52
C ASP A 205 -8.82 16.07 -14.29
N SER A 206 -7.90 15.37 -13.62
CA SER A 206 -6.62 14.93 -14.18
C SER A 206 -6.70 13.59 -14.93
N GLY A 207 -6.38 13.58 -16.23
CA GLY A 207 -6.00 12.37 -16.99
C GLY A 207 -7.04 11.25 -17.14
N LEU A 208 -8.30 11.47 -16.73
CA LEU A 208 -9.38 10.49 -16.86
C LEU A 208 -10.12 10.64 -18.20
N THR A 209 -10.47 9.51 -18.80
CA THR A 209 -11.39 9.47 -19.94
C THR A 209 -12.80 9.91 -19.53
N ASP A 210 -13.58 10.48 -20.44
CA ASP A 210 -14.94 10.94 -20.12
C ASP A 210 -15.83 9.83 -19.57
N SER A 211 -15.64 8.59 -20.05
CA SER A 211 -16.36 7.43 -19.54
C SER A 211 -15.97 7.12 -18.09
N ALA A 212 -14.68 7.22 -17.75
CA ALA A 212 -14.21 7.02 -16.38
C ALA A 212 -14.69 8.14 -15.46
N LYS A 213 -14.70 9.39 -15.92
CA LYS A 213 -15.23 10.56 -15.17
C LYS A 213 -16.71 10.38 -14.82
N ARG A 214 -17.56 10.09 -15.82
CA ARG A 214 -18.99 9.83 -15.59
C ARG A 214 -19.22 8.65 -14.64
N MET A 215 -18.41 7.61 -14.74
CA MET A 215 -18.52 6.46 -13.83
C MET A 215 -18.12 6.83 -12.40
N LEU A 216 -17.03 7.59 -12.25
CA LEU A 216 -16.56 8.10 -10.97
C LEU A 216 -17.61 8.98 -10.30
N GLU A 217 -18.20 9.95 -11.01
CA GLU A 217 -19.25 10.84 -10.49
C GLU A 217 -20.45 10.05 -9.96
N ARG A 218 -21.02 9.16 -10.79
CA ARG A 218 -22.16 8.32 -10.40
C ARG A 218 -21.87 7.44 -9.17
N LYS A 219 -20.62 6.98 -9.03
CA LYS A 219 -20.19 6.12 -7.91
C LYS A 219 -19.91 6.97 -6.67
N MET A 220 -19.35 8.16 -6.85
CA MET A 220 -19.09 9.13 -5.79
C MET A 220 -20.38 9.57 -5.09
N GLU A 221 -21.47 9.76 -5.83
CA GLU A 221 -22.79 10.03 -5.24
C GLU A 221 -23.23 8.93 -4.26
N LYS A 222 -22.93 7.67 -4.57
CA LYS A 222 -23.26 6.53 -3.68
C LYS A 222 -22.43 6.59 -2.40
N VAL A 223 -21.13 6.87 -2.53
CA VAL A 223 -20.23 7.02 -1.38
C VAL A 223 -20.69 8.16 -0.47
N GLN A 224 -21.05 9.31 -1.06
CA GLN A 224 -21.58 10.46 -0.32
C GLN A 224 -22.86 10.10 0.46
N LYS A 225 -23.76 9.32 -0.17
CA LYS A 225 -24.98 8.78 0.46
C LYS A 225 -24.71 7.69 1.50
N GLY A 226 -23.47 7.24 1.70
CA GLY A 226 -23.10 6.25 2.73
C GLY A 226 -22.96 4.82 2.23
N ALA A 227 -22.89 4.59 0.92
CA ALA A 227 -22.44 3.29 0.43
C ALA A 227 -20.93 3.12 0.67
N HIS A 228 -20.53 1.91 1.06
CA HIS A 228 -19.14 1.51 1.18
C HIS A 228 -18.78 0.48 0.11
N ASP A 229 -17.49 0.23 -0.08
CA ASP A 229 -16.98 -0.76 -1.02
C ASP A 229 -17.40 -0.51 -2.48
N VAL A 230 -17.48 0.77 -2.83
CA VAL A 230 -17.90 1.20 -4.16
C VAL A 230 -16.72 1.13 -5.12
N CYS A 231 -16.79 0.21 -6.08
CA CYS A 231 -15.74 0.05 -7.09
C CYS A 231 -16.26 0.01 -8.55
N LEU A 232 -15.32 0.24 -9.49
CA LEU A 232 -15.49 0.13 -10.94
C LEU A 232 -15.22 -1.29 -11.45
#